data_AF-A0AAD6TNG4-F1
#
_entry.id   AF-A0AAD6TNG4-F1
#
_cell.length_a   1.000
_cell.length_b   1.000
_cell.length_c   1.000
_cell.angle_alpha   90.00
_cell.angle_beta   90.00
_cell.angle_gamma   90.00
#
_symmetry.space_group_name_H-M   'P 1'
#
loop_
_entity.id
_entity.type
_entity.pdbx_description
1 polymer ?
#
loop_
_entity_poly.entity_id
_entity_poly.type
_entity_poly.pdbx_seq_one_letter_code
_entity_poly.pdbx_strand_id
1 'polypeptide(L)'
;MSVTNYKSAAFPDGRRYLPVFGSAIYDQNQLATAQGRPTLILQSAIIGRGITDISTLYPGRYDIECGTAALAVPFQAISTCVRMKAALPRCQKSLNAGCIEQFDAINCGAAANFCDNELSRAMRANGRNVCKFP
;
A
#
# COMPACT_ATOMS: atom_id res chain seq x y z
N MET A 1 -2.83 -1.39 38.77
CA MET A 1 -3.22 -1.58 37.36
C MET A 1 -1.99 -1.34 36.50
N SER A 2 -1.40 -2.39 35.92
CA SER A 2 -0.23 -2.26 35.05
C SER A 2 -0.74 -1.83 33.66
N VAL A 3 -0.57 -0.56 33.31
CA VAL A 3 -0.86 -0.06 31.96
C VAL A 3 0.37 -0.36 31.12
N THR A 4 0.31 -1.41 30.32
CA THR A 4 1.43 -1.75 29.44
C THR A 4 1.22 -1.07 28.08
N ASN A 5 2.15 -0.17 27.75
CA ASN A 5 2.13 0.59 26.50
C ASN A 5 2.83 -0.19 25.40
N TYR A 6 2.20 -0.31 24.24
CA TYR A 6 2.76 -1.03 23.10
C TYR A 6 2.89 -0.15 21.86
N LYS A 7 4.01 -0.32 21.15
CA LYS A 7 4.27 0.25 19.84
C LYS A 7 4.25 -0.87 18.82
N SER A 8 3.53 -0.69 17.72
CA SER A 8 3.38 -1.71 16.69
C SER A 8 4.02 -1.23 15.39
N ALA A 9 4.81 -2.09 14.73
CA ALA A 9 5.52 -1.77 13.51
C ALA A 9 5.27 -2.83 12.45
N ALA A 10 4.95 -2.41 11.22
CA ALA A 10 4.68 -3.32 10.11
C ALA A 10 5.56 -3.05 8.89
N PHE A 11 6.14 -4.12 8.36
CA PHE A 11 6.84 -4.22 7.08
C PHE A 11 5.83 -4.51 5.95
N PRO A 12 6.22 -4.49 4.65
CA PRO A 12 5.29 -4.53 3.50
C PRO A 12 4.13 -5.51 3.62
N ASP A 13 4.40 -6.74 4.06
CA ASP A 13 3.42 -7.81 4.17
C ASP A 13 2.52 -7.70 5.41
N GLY A 14 2.96 -6.96 6.43
CA GLY A 14 2.27 -6.77 7.72
C GLY A 14 1.27 -5.61 7.77
N ARG A 15 1.23 -4.74 6.76
CA ARG A 15 0.51 -3.45 6.86
C ARG A 15 -0.98 -3.55 6.83
N ARG A 16 -1.55 -4.48 6.06
CA ARG A 16 -3.00 -4.69 6.05
C ARG A 16 -3.50 -5.18 7.41
N TYR A 17 -2.64 -5.90 8.12
CA TYR A 17 -2.96 -6.43 9.44
C TYR A 17 -2.82 -5.39 10.55
N LEU A 18 -1.97 -4.36 10.40
CA LEU A 18 -1.73 -3.39 11.47
C LEU A 18 -2.99 -2.61 11.89
N PRO A 19 -3.80 -2.05 10.97
CA PRO A 19 -5.09 -1.43 11.32
C PRO A 19 -6.12 -2.42 11.87
N VAL A 20 -6.08 -3.68 11.40
CA VAL A 20 -6.96 -4.75 11.90
C VAL A 20 -6.61 -5.12 13.34
N PHE A 21 -5.31 -5.26 13.64
CA PHE A 21 -4.85 -5.49 15.01
C PHE A 21 -5.10 -4.27 15.91
N GLY A 22 -4.93 -3.06 15.40
CA GLY A 22 -5.23 -1.84 16.14
C GLY A 22 -6.70 -1.72 16.54
N SER A 23 -7.62 -2.01 15.61
CA SER A 23 -9.06 -2.04 15.90
C SER A 23 -9.45 -3.18 16.84
N ALA A 24 -8.91 -4.38 16.64
CA ALA A 24 -9.16 -5.51 17.54
C ALA A 24 -8.70 -5.25 18.98
N ILE A 25 -7.53 -4.60 19.18
CA ILE A 25 -7.04 -4.23 20.52
C ILE A 25 -7.98 -3.19 21.16
N TYR A 26 -8.46 -2.22 20.37
CA TYR A 26 -9.41 -1.22 20.86
C TYR A 26 -10.72 -1.86 21.35
N ASP A 27 -11.30 -2.77 20.56
CA ASP A 27 -12.55 -3.45 20.90
C ASP A 27 -12.39 -4.37 22.12
N GLN A 28 -11.26 -5.09 22.21
CA GLN A 28 -10.96 -5.95 23.36
C GLN A 28 -10.69 -5.16 24.64
N ASN A 29 -10.16 -3.93 24.55
CA ASN A 29 -9.97 -3.08 25.72
C ASN A 29 -11.28 -2.61 26.34
N GLN A 30 -12.33 -2.42 25.54
CA GLN A 30 -13.67 -2.10 26.06
C GLN A 30 -14.21 -3.26 26.92
N LEU A 31 -14.06 -4.50 26.42
CA LEU A 31 -14.45 -5.71 27.15
C LEU A 31 -13.59 -5.94 28.40
N ALA A 32 -12.28 -5.72 28.30
CA ALA A 32 -11.35 -5.83 29.42
C ALA A 32 -11.67 -4.84 30.53
N THR A 33 -12.03 -3.59 30.18
CA THR A 33 -12.46 -2.56 31.14
C THR A 33 -13.74 -2.97 31.86
N ALA A 34 -14.73 -3.50 31.14
CA ALA A 34 -15.97 -4.01 31.72
C ALA A 34 -15.74 -5.21 32.68
N GLN A 35 -14.68 -5.99 32.46
CA GLN A 35 -14.32 -7.15 33.27
C GLN A 35 -13.25 -6.85 34.34
N GLY A 36 -12.84 -5.59 34.51
CA GLY A 36 -11.80 -5.19 35.46
C GLY A 36 -10.40 -5.76 35.15
N ARG A 37 -10.17 -6.21 33.91
CA ARG A 37 -8.89 -6.75 33.43
C ARG A 37 -7.97 -5.60 32.95
N PRO A 38 -6.64 -5.79 32.98
CA PRO A 38 -5.70 -4.77 32.50
C PRO A 38 -5.88 -4.51 30.99
N THR A 39 -5.92 -3.24 30.60
CA THR A 39 -6.06 -2.79 29.21
C THR A 39 -4.69 -2.61 28.53
N LEU A 40 -4.63 -2.91 27.24
CA LEU A 40 -3.45 -2.75 26.39
C LEU A 40 -3.54 -1.44 25.60
N ILE A 41 -2.90 -0.37 26.06
CA ILE A 41 -2.96 0.93 25.35
C ILE A 41 -1.97 0.93 24.20
N LEU A 42 -2.49 0.94 22.97
CA LEU A 42 -1.70 1.12 21.75
C LEU A 42 -1.34 2.61 21.62
N GLN A 43 -0.09 2.99 21.87
CA GLN A 43 0.32 4.40 21.81
C GLN A 43 0.61 4.87 20.39
N SER A 44 1.23 4.03 19.57
CA SER A 44 1.56 4.38 18.19
C SER A 44 1.72 3.15 17.30
N ALA A 45 1.44 3.38 16.01
CA ALA A 45 1.64 2.43 14.93
C ALA A 45 2.60 3.04 13.90
N ILE A 46 3.70 2.35 13.59
CA ILE A 46 4.70 2.78 12.61
C ILE A 46 4.57 1.90 11.37
N ILE A 47 4.28 2.55 10.24
CA ILE A 47 4.11 1.91 8.94
C ILE A 47 5.28 2.34 8.04
N GLY A 48 6.40 1.62 8.02
CA GLY A 48 7.62 2.05 7.29
C GLY A 48 7.77 1.46 5.88
N ARG A 49 7.70 2.25 4.79
CA ARG A 49 7.80 1.86 3.36
C ARG A 49 6.96 0.65 2.90
N GLY A 50 5.69 0.89 2.57
CA GLY A 50 4.93 -0.08 1.80
C GLY A 50 3.48 0.31 1.57
N ILE A 51 2.78 -0.57 0.87
CA ILE A 51 1.52 -0.30 0.19
C ILE A 51 0.37 -0.29 1.20
N THR A 52 -0.05 0.89 1.64
CA THR A 52 -1.27 1.08 2.45
C THR A 52 -2.52 1.13 1.58
N ASP A 53 -2.38 1.64 0.37
CA ASP A 53 -3.43 1.68 -0.64
C ASP A 53 -2.85 1.38 -2.03
N ILE A 54 -3.50 0.47 -2.75
CA ILE A 54 -3.10 0.09 -4.11
C ILE A 54 -3.35 1.27 -5.07
N SER A 55 -4.36 2.10 -4.80
CA SER A 55 -4.73 3.21 -5.69
C SER A 55 -3.65 4.30 -5.77
N THR A 56 -2.92 4.54 -4.67
CA THR A 56 -1.86 5.55 -4.56
C THR A 56 -0.47 5.00 -4.86
N LEU A 57 -0.30 3.69 -4.84
CA LEU A 57 0.96 3.03 -5.17
C LEU A 57 1.39 3.28 -6.62
N TYR A 58 0.46 3.12 -7.56
CA TYR A 58 0.73 3.20 -8.99
C TYR A 58 1.13 4.60 -9.46
N PRO A 59 0.47 5.69 -9.02
CA PRO A 59 0.95 7.06 -9.22
C PRO A 59 2.37 7.27 -8.68
N GLY A 60 2.64 6.86 -7.44
CA GLY A 60 3.97 6.99 -6.85
C GLY A 60 5.03 6.22 -7.64
N ARG A 61 4.71 5.05 -8.18
CA ARG A 61 5.63 4.29 -9.05
C ARG A 61 5.93 5.02 -10.35
N TYR A 62 4.93 5.61 -11.01
CA TYR A 62 5.15 6.43 -12.20
C TYR A 62 6.06 7.63 -11.90
N ASP A 63 5.86 8.33 -10.79
CA ASP A 63 6.66 9.50 -10.41
C ASP A 63 8.12 9.16 -10.13
N ILE A 64 8.40 7.94 -9.65
CA ILE A 64 9.76 7.46 -9.38
C ILE A 64 10.45 6.94 -10.65
N GLU A 65 9.71 6.27 -11.55
CA GLU A 65 10.26 5.67 -12.77
C GLU A 65 10.44 6.67 -13.92
N CYS A 66 9.48 7.59 -14.05
CA CYS A 66 9.36 8.52 -15.17
C CYS A 66 9.43 9.98 -14.76
N GLY A 67 9.22 10.28 -13.47
CA GLY A 67 9.38 11.62 -12.93
C GLY A 67 10.80 11.88 -12.42
N THR A 68 10.99 13.08 -11.90
CA THR A 68 12.24 13.52 -11.25
C THR A 68 12.18 13.43 -9.73
N ALA A 69 11.13 12.82 -9.18
CA ALA A 69 10.82 12.84 -7.75
C ALA A 69 11.84 12.07 -6.89
N ALA A 70 12.49 11.05 -7.45
CA ALA A 70 13.58 10.32 -6.77
C ALA A 70 14.89 10.29 -7.55
N LEU A 71 14.87 10.50 -8.86
CA LEU A 71 16.05 10.41 -9.72
C LEU A 71 16.11 11.62 -10.65
N ALA A 72 17.27 12.26 -10.76
CA ALA A 72 17.47 13.42 -11.63
C ALA A 72 17.32 13.07 -13.13
N VAL A 73 17.53 11.80 -13.49
CA VAL A 73 17.36 11.29 -14.86
C VAL A 73 16.41 10.08 -14.82
N PRO A 74 15.25 10.15 -15.52
CA PRO A 74 14.38 9.00 -15.70
C PRO A 74 15.16 7.88 -16.40
N PHE A 75 15.12 6.67 -15.83
CA PHE A 75 15.81 5.52 -16.43
C PHE A 75 14.92 4.72 -17.38
N GLN A 76 13.62 5.02 -17.41
CA GLN A 76 12.69 4.41 -18.36
C GLN A 76 12.72 5.13 -19.71
N ALA A 77 12.47 4.38 -20.78
CA ALA A 77 12.28 4.96 -22.11
C ALA A 77 11.03 5.87 -22.12
N ILE A 78 11.11 6.98 -22.85
CA ILE A 78 10.01 7.96 -22.97
C ILE A 78 8.72 7.29 -23.47
N SER A 79 8.83 6.35 -24.42
CA SER A 79 7.70 5.57 -24.95
C SER A 79 6.99 4.76 -23.86
N THR A 80 7.75 4.19 -22.93
CA THR A 80 7.24 3.47 -21.77
C THR A 80 6.53 4.41 -20.81
N CYS A 81 7.11 5.57 -20.52
CA CYS A 81 6.52 6.57 -19.65
C CYS A 81 5.19 7.11 -20.19
N VAL A 82 5.10 7.36 -21.50
CA VAL A 82 3.85 7.79 -22.14
C VAL A 82 2.78 6.69 -22.02
N ARG A 83 3.15 5.42 -22.23
CA ARG A 83 2.22 4.29 -22.07
C ARG A 83 1.74 4.16 -20.62
N MET A 84 2.65 4.25 -19.64
CA MET A 84 2.30 4.22 -18.22
C MET A 84 1.35 5.36 -17.86
N LYS A 85 1.63 6.59 -18.31
CA LYS A 85 0.78 7.76 -18.07
C LYS A 85 -0.62 7.62 -18.66
N ALA A 86 -0.73 7.02 -19.84
CA ALA A 86 -2.02 6.76 -20.48
C ALA A 86 -2.83 5.65 -19.76
N ALA A 87 -2.15 4.64 -19.21
CA ALA A 87 -2.79 3.54 -18.48
C ALA A 87 -3.15 3.90 -17.03
N LEU A 88 -2.44 4.85 -16.41
CA LEU A 88 -2.60 5.24 -15.01
C LEU A 88 -4.04 5.63 -14.61
N PRO A 89 -4.73 6.57 -15.30
CA PRO A 89 -6.09 6.94 -14.93
C PRO A 89 -7.09 5.79 -15.10
N ARG A 90 -6.85 4.89 -16.06
CA ARG A 90 -7.68 3.70 -16.26
C ARG A 90 -7.49 2.70 -15.13
N CYS A 91 -6.24 2.46 -14.75
CA CYS A 91 -5.89 1.62 -13.60
C CYS A 91 -6.57 2.13 -12.31
N GLN A 92 -6.45 3.43 -12.02
CA GLN A 92 -7.01 4.01 -10.80
C GLN A 92 -8.55 3.96 -10.79
N LYS A 93 -9.18 4.22 -11.94
CA LYS A 93 -10.64 4.08 -12.07
C LYS A 93 -11.11 2.64 -11.84
N SER A 94 -10.43 1.66 -12.44
CA SER A 94 -10.78 0.24 -12.28
C SER A 94 -10.57 -0.26 -10.85
N LEU A 95 -9.49 0.19 -10.18
CA LEU A 95 -9.26 -0.12 -8.78
C LEU A 95 -10.30 0.51 -7.86
N ASN A 96 -10.67 1.77 -8.10
CA ASN A 96 -11.70 2.43 -7.30
C ASN A 96 -13.04 1.71 -7.45
N ALA A 97 -13.48 1.44 -8.68
CA ALA A 97 -14.74 0.75 -8.93
C ALA A 97 -14.76 -0.68 -8.37
N GLY A 98 -13.69 -1.47 -8.60
CA GLY A 98 -13.65 -2.89 -8.23
C GLY A 98 -13.25 -3.17 -6.79
N CYS A 99 -12.28 -2.43 -6.24
CA CYS A 99 -11.72 -2.68 -4.91
C CYS A 99 -12.29 -1.79 -3.81
N ILE A 100 -12.64 -0.53 -4.09
CA ILE A 100 -13.02 0.47 -3.07
C ILE A 100 -14.54 0.60 -2.97
N GLU A 101 -15.24 0.67 -4.10
CA GLU A 101 -16.70 0.87 -4.12
C GLU A 101 -17.47 -0.45 -4.00
N GLN A 102 -17.08 -1.48 -4.76
CA GLN A 102 -17.81 -2.76 -4.79
C GLN A 102 -17.24 -3.85 -3.87
N PHE A 103 -15.98 -3.71 -3.40
CA PHE A 103 -15.27 -4.75 -2.63
C PHE A 103 -15.34 -6.16 -3.25
N ASP A 104 -15.41 -6.23 -4.58
CA ASP A 104 -15.49 -7.49 -5.30
C ASP A 104 -14.08 -8.04 -5.53
N ALA A 105 -13.78 -9.18 -4.93
CA ALA A 105 -12.47 -9.82 -5.02
C ALA A 105 -12.04 -10.14 -6.46
N ILE A 106 -12.98 -10.51 -7.34
CA ILE A 106 -12.71 -10.89 -8.73
C ILE A 106 -12.37 -9.64 -9.54
N ASN A 107 -13.23 -8.62 -9.47
CA ASN A 107 -13.02 -7.37 -10.18
C ASN A 107 -11.79 -6.62 -9.66
N CYS A 108 -11.55 -6.66 -8.35
CA CYS A 108 -10.36 -6.09 -7.75
C CYS A 108 -9.08 -6.81 -8.20
N GLY A 109 -9.09 -8.15 -8.24
CA GLY A 109 -7.96 -8.93 -8.75
C GLY A 109 -7.67 -8.65 -10.23
N ALA A 110 -8.71 -8.54 -11.05
CA ALA A 110 -8.57 -8.19 -12.47
C ALA A 110 -8.00 -6.78 -12.67
N ALA A 111 -8.50 -5.79 -11.91
CA ALA A 111 -7.99 -4.43 -11.94
C ALA A 111 -6.52 -4.36 -11.50
N ALA A 112 -6.15 -5.03 -10.40
CA ALA A 112 -4.78 -5.09 -9.92
C ALA A 112 -3.84 -5.75 -10.95
N ASN A 113 -4.26 -6.84 -11.59
CA ASN A 113 -3.49 -7.49 -12.64
C ASN A 113 -3.28 -6.60 -13.86
N PHE A 114 -4.32 -5.87 -14.29
CA PHE A 114 -4.19 -4.90 -15.38
C PHE A 114 -3.17 -3.80 -15.04
N CYS A 115 -3.28 -3.23 -13.84
CA CYS A 115 -2.36 -2.21 -13.36
C CYS A 115 -0.92 -2.72 -13.27
N ASP A 116 -0.70 -3.93 -12.75
CA ASP A 116 0.63 -4.52 -12.63
C ASP A 116 1.25 -4.80 -14.00
N ASN A 117 0.46 -5.26 -14.97
CA ASN A 117 0.92 -5.52 -16.33
C ASN A 117 1.35 -4.26 -17.09
N GLU A 118 0.65 -3.15 -16.90
CA GLU A 118 0.97 -1.90 -17.59
C GLU A 118 2.03 -1.07 -16.87
N LEU A 119 2.10 -1.14 -15.54
CA LEU A 119 2.96 -0.27 -14.74
C LEU A 119 4.19 -0.97 -14.14
N SER A 120 4.14 -2.28 -13.87
CA SER A 120 5.27 -3.00 -13.27
C SER A 120 6.12 -3.77 -14.29
N ARG A 121 5.59 -4.02 -15.50
CA ARG A 121 6.29 -4.76 -16.55
C ARG A 121 7.55 -4.03 -17.05
N ALA A 122 7.47 -2.71 -17.16
CA ALA A 122 8.58 -1.86 -17.56
C ALA A 122 9.77 -1.96 -16.60
N MET A 123 9.51 -1.93 -15.29
CA MET A 123 10.54 -2.07 -14.27
C MET A 123 11.18 -3.46 -14.29
N ARG A 124 10.37 -4.53 -14.42
CA ARG A 124 10.86 -5.91 -14.52
C ARG A 124 11.71 -6.14 -15.77
N ALA A 125 11.33 -5.57 -16.91
CA ALA A 125 12.08 -5.69 -18.16
C ALA A 125 13.48 -5.07 -18.07
N ASN A 126 13.65 -4.01 -17.27
CA ASN A 126 14.94 -3.37 -17.05
C ASN A 126 15.83 -4.11 -16.04
N GLY A 127 15.39 -5.25 -15.49
CA GLY A 127 16.18 -6.09 -14.59
C GLY A 127 16.60 -5.42 -13.27
N ARG A 128 15.95 -4.30 -12.89
CA ARG A 128 16.27 -3.56 -11.66
C ARG A 128 15.52 -4.11 -10.46
N ASN A 129 16.17 -4.06 -9.30
CA ASN A 129 15.59 -4.47 -8.02
C ASN A 129 14.46 -3.52 -7.61
N VAL A 130 13.23 -4.04 -7.54
CA VAL A 130 12.02 -3.29 -7.15
C VAL A 130 12.09 -2.65 -5.76
N CYS A 131 12.99 -3.12 -4.89
CA CYS A 131 13.16 -2.66 -3.52
C CYS A 131 14.32 -1.66 -3.34
N LYS A 132 15.17 -1.45 -4.35
CA LYS A 132 16.37 -0.62 -4.25
C LYS A 132 16.37 0.44 -5.35
N PHE A 133 15.89 1.64 -5.01
CA PHE A 133 16.16 2.84 -5.80
C PHE A 133 17.53 3.39 -5.43
N PRO A 134 18.34 3.87 -6.39
CA PRO A 134 19.63 4.53 -6.12
C PRO A 134 19.46 5.78 -5.24
#